data_AF-A0A6V7FKI7-F1
#
_entry.id   AF-A0A6V7FKI7-F1
#
_cell.length_a   1.000
_cell.length_b   1.000
_cell.length_c   1.000
_cell.angle_alpha   90.00
_cell.angle_beta   90.00
_cell.angle_gamma   90.00
#
_symmetry.space_group_name_H-M   'P 1'
#
loop_
_entity.id
_entity.type
_entity.pdbx_description
1 polymer ?
#
loop_
_entity_poly.entity_id
_entity_poly.type
_entity_poly.pdbx_seq_one_letter_code
_entity_poly.pdbx_strand_id
1 'polypeptide(L)'
;MDPSQDARDRIFKAADALYDQAGREVFPTVDAVRKAAKVNMNEASTVMKEWRRTQARPAPAAVQVPEPVQQAAGSAVVAIWQAAQEAANDALRAAQAGWEAERQEAEALSQQMADAYEAQALELEAAQARIAELDTAMQQAASAAVAHTAAFDQVRTELVDLQQRASTAEARASELRTELDRAHLIAAEQRNAAGQAREDAANLRGRLAALESVATSPASPKTGQAKPRGRGAS
;
A
#
# COMPACT_ATOMS: atom_id res chain seq x y z
N MET A 1 -18.31 97.71 -42.72
CA MET A 1 -17.04 97.42 -43.43
C MET A 1 -16.16 98.65 -43.34
N ASP A 2 -14.88 98.45 -43.03
CA ASP A 2 -13.92 99.55 -42.96
C ASP A 2 -13.65 100.03 -44.41
N PRO A 3 -13.94 101.29 -44.78
CA PRO A 3 -13.82 101.78 -46.16
C PRO A 3 -12.41 101.60 -46.75
N SER A 4 -11.38 101.50 -45.89
CA SER A 4 -10.00 101.22 -46.30
C SER A 4 -9.79 99.78 -46.83
N GLN A 5 -10.48 98.78 -46.25
CA GLN A 5 -10.42 97.40 -46.72
C GLN A 5 -11.14 97.21 -48.05
N ASP A 6 -12.29 97.88 -48.24
CA ASP A 6 -13.02 97.87 -49.50
C ASP A 6 -12.22 98.50 -50.66
N ALA A 7 -11.46 99.57 -50.38
CA ALA A 7 -10.54 100.16 -51.36
C ALA A 7 -9.41 99.20 -51.73
N ARG A 8 -8.82 98.51 -50.74
CA ARG A 8 -7.75 97.51 -50.95
C ARG A 8 -8.21 96.37 -51.85
N ASP A 9 -9.37 95.77 -51.58
CA ASP A 9 -9.87 94.63 -52.34
C ASP A 9 -10.18 95.01 -53.79
N ARG A 10 -10.71 96.22 -54.02
CA ARG A 10 -10.91 96.75 -55.38
C ARG A 10 -9.60 96.97 -56.12
N ILE A 11 -8.55 97.42 -55.44
CA ILE A 11 -7.21 97.60 -56.03
C ILE A 11 -6.60 96.24 -56.38
N PHE A 12 -6.66 95.24 -55.49
CA PHE A 12 -6.16 93.88 -55.76
C PHE A 12 -6.87 93.27 -56.98
N LYS A 13 -8.21 93.33 -57.00
CA LYS A 13 -9.02 92.82 -58.11
C LYS A 13 -8.71 93.52 -59.44
N ALA A 14 -8.55 94.85 -59.41
CA ALA A 14 -8.20 95.61 -60.61
C ALA A 14 -6.76 95.32 -61.08
N ALA A 15 -5.82 95.15 -60.16
CA ALA A 15 -4.45 94.79 -60.47
C ALA A 15 -4.37 93.40 -61.10
N ASP A 16 -5.06 92.40 -60.55
CA ASP A 16 -5.12 91.06 -61.12
C ASP A 16 -5.75 91.08 -62.52
N ALA A 17 -6.88 91.77 -62.71
CA ALA A 17 -7.53 91.87 -64.01
C ALA A 17 -6.65 92.54 -65.08
N LEU A 18 -5.92 93.59 -64.72
CA LEU A 18 -4.99 94.26 -65.64
C LEU A 18 -3.73 93.44 -65.90
N TYR A 19 -3.25 92.72 -64.89
CA TYR A 19 -2.11 91.82 -65.04
C TYR A 19 -2.44 90.62 -65.93
N ASP A 20 -3.64 90.05 -65.78
CA ASP A 20 -4.16 88.99 -66.64
C ASP A 20 -4.35 89.46 -68.08
N GLN A 21 -4.88 90.67 -68.29
CA GLN A 21 -5.00 91.27 -69.62
C GLN A 21 -3.64 91.49 -70.29
N ALA A 22 -2.59 91.76 -69.51
CA ALA A 22 -1.21 91.89 -69.98
C ALA A 22 -0.47 90.54 -70.08
N GLY A 23 -1.18 89.42 -70.02
CA GLY A 23 -0.59 88.07 -70.12
C GLY A 23 0.29 87.69 -68.93
N ARG A 24 0.19 88.41 -67.81
CA ARG A 24 1.06 88.28 -66.62
C ARG A 24 2.54 88.51 -66.91
N GLU A 25 2.87 89.25 -67.96
CA GLU A 25 4.26 89.57 -68.32
C GLU A 25 4.67 90.95 -67.79
N VAL A 26 3.73 91.89 -67.74
CA VAL A 26 4.00 93.27 -67.35
C VAL A 26 3.10 93.67 -66.20
N PHE A 27 3.70 94.12 -65.09
CA PHE A 27 2.94 94.62 -63.96
C PHE A 27 2.15 95.88 -64.33
N PRO A 28 0.86 95.95 -63.99
CA PRO A 28 0.05 97.12 -64.31
C PRO A 28 0.59 98.36 -63.59
N THR A 29 0.45 99.52 -64.25
CA THR A 29 0.86 100.80 -63.69
C THR A 29 -0.11 101.23 -62.59
N VAL A 30 0.40 101.94 -61.58
CA VAL A 30 -0.42 102.40 -60.45
C VAL A 30 -1.57 103.30 -60.93
N ASP A 31 -1.36 104.11 -61.98
CA ASP A 31 -2.41 104.98 -62.54
C ASP A 31 -3.54 104.18 -63.22
N ALA A 32 -3.20 103.10 -63.95
CA ALA A 32 -4.20 102.24 -64.58
C ALA A 32 -5.07 101.54 -63.53
N VAL A 33 -4.45 101.02 -62.47
CA VAL A 33 -5.15 100.36 -61.36
C VAL A 33 -6.00 101.36 -60.58
N ARG A 34 -5.51 102.59 -60.34
CA ARG A 34 -6.27 103.67 -59.69
C ARG A 34 -7.56 104.01 -60.46
N LYS A 35 -7.47 104.15 -61.79
CA LYS A 35 -8.62 104.43 -62.66
C LYS A 35 -9.63 103.28 -62.65
N ALA A 36 -9.15 102.04 -62.74
CA ALA A 36 -9.99 100.85 -62.76
C ALA A 36 -10.69 100.59 -61.40
N ALA A 37 -10.00 100.80 -60.28
CA ALA A 37 -10.55 100.59 -58.93
C ALA A 37 -11.36 101.81 -58.40
N LYS A 38 -11.26 102.98 -59.06
CA LYS A 38 -11.88 104.25 -58.66
C LYS A 38 -11.51 104.67 -57.24
N VAL A 39 -10.21 104.66 -56.94
CA VAL A 39 -9.63 104.99 -55.63
C VAL A 39 -8.70 106.21 -55.72
N ASN A 40 -8.26 106.75 -54.57
CA ASN A 40 -7.27 107.82 -54.57
C ASN A 40 -5.85 107.28 -54.87
N MET A 41 -4.92 108.20 -55.18
CA MET A 41 -3.56 107.83 -55.62
C MET A 41 -2.70 107.21 -54.49
N ASN A 42 -2.92 107.60 -53.23
CA ASN A 42 -2.14 107.10 -52.10
C ASN A 42 -2.52 105.65 -51.75
N GLU A 43 -3.81 105.32 -51.81
CA GLU A 43 -4.31 103.95 -51.63
C GLU A 43 -3.81 103.05 -52.76
N ALA A 44 -3.92 103.50 -54.02
CA ALA A 44 -3.46 102.74 -55.17
C ALA A 44 -1.96 102.39 -55.08
N SER A 45 -1.10 103.35 -54.73
CA SER A 45 0.36 103.12 -54.68
C SER A 45 0.78 102.20 -53.53
N THR A 46 0.17 102.34 -52.35
CA THR A 46 0.47 101.53 -51.16
C THR A 46 0.07 100.08 -51.38
N VAL A 47 -1.17 99.87 -51.82
CA VAL A 47 -1.72 98.53 -52.02
C VAL A 47 -1.08 97.82 -53.23
N MET A 48 -0.71 98.55 -54.28
CA MET A 48 0.02 97.98 -55.41
C MET A 48 1.41 97.46 -55.04
N LYS A 49 2.10 98.11 -54.10
CA LYS A 49 3.40 97.64 -53.59
C LYS A 49 3.24 96.30 -52.87
N GLU A 50 2.17 96.16 -52.10
CA GLU A 50 1.81 94.91 -51.42
C GLU A 50 1.44 93.81 -52.41
N TRP A 51 0.56 94.11 -53.37
CA TRP A 51 0.16 93.17 -54.42
C TRP A 51 1.37 92.65 -55.22
N ARG A 52 2.29 93.53 -55.64
CA ARG A 52 3.52 93.13 -56.36
C ARG A 52 4.40 92.21 -55.52
N ARG A 53 4.49 92.41 -54.21
CA ARG A 53 5.25 91.54 -53.30
C ARG A 53 4.64 90.13 -53.25
N THR A 54 3.32 90.03 -53.28
CA THR A 54 2.61 88.74 -53.29
C THR A 54 2.85 87.96 -54.58
N GLN A 55 2.88 88.64 -55.74
CA GLN A 55 3.13 88.00 -57.04
C GLN A 55 4.57 87.50 -57.21
N ALA A 56 5.54 88.09 -56.50
CA ALA A 56 6.96 87.75 -56.61
C ALA A 56 7.39 86.53 -55.77
N ARG A 57 6.47 85.83 -55.09
CA ARG A 57 6.81 84.68 -54.23
C ARG A 57 6.77 83.37 -55.04
N PRO A 58 7.89 82.65 -55.22
CA PRO A 58 7.90 81.37 -55.94
C PRO A 58 7.13 80.29 -55.17
N ALA A 59 6.43 79.40 -55.89
CA ALA A 59 5.74 78.24 -55.30
C ALA A 59 6.74 77.19 -54.80
N PRO A 60 6.52 76.55 -53.63
CA PRO A 60 7.40 75.49 -53.15
C PRO A 60 7.34 74.26 -54.06
N ALA A 61 8.51 73.74 -54.45
CA ALA A 61 8.61 72.56 -55.29
C ALA A 61 8.29 71.28 -54.48
N ALA A 62 7.45 70.40 -55.04
CA ALA A 62 7.15 69.10 -54.45
C ALA A 62 8.37 68.17 -54.60
N VAL A 63 8.96 67.77 -53.48
CA VAL A 63 10.06 66.80 -53.46
C VAL A 63 9.48 65.40 -53.69
N GLN A 64 9.76 64.78 -54.83
CA GLN A 64 9.42 63.38 -55.10
C GLN A 64 10.52 62.46 -54.56
N VAL A 65 10.13 61.40 -53.85
CA VAL A 65 11.06 60.39 -53.34
C VAL A 65 11.64 59.59 -54.52
N PRO A 66 12.98 59.44 -54.64
CA PRO A 66 13.61 58.72 -55.74
C PRO A 66 13.15 57.25 -55.84
N GLU A 67 12.95 56.79 -57.07
CA GLU A 67 12.52 55.43 -57.40
C GLU A 67 13.34 54.31 -56.73
N PRO A 68 14.69 54.39 -56.64
CA PRO A 68 15.47 53.34 -55.97
C PRO A 68 15.12 53.19 -54.48
N VAL A 69 14.74 54.29 -53.81
CA VAL A 69 14.34 54.27 -52.40
C VAL A 69 12.97 53.61 -52.25
N GLN A 70 12.04 53.85 -53.17
CA GLN A 70 10.72 53.22 -53.16
C GLN A 70 10.82 51.71 -53.38
N GLN A 71 11.66 51.27 -54.33
CA GLN A 71 11.91 49.85 -54.58
C GLN A 71 12.59 49.16 -53.39
N ALA A 72 13.60 49.81 -52.79
CA ALA A 72 14.25 49.31 -51.59
C ALA A 72 13.25 49.16 -50.43
N ALA A 73 12.40 50.16 -50.20
CA ALA A 73 11.36 50.11 -49.18
C ALA A 73 10.35 48.98 -49.43
N GLY A 74 9.89 48.81 -50.68
CA GLY A 74 8.99 47.71 -51.06
C GLY A 74 9.62 46.34 -50.81
N SER A 75 10.88 46.14 -51.19
CA SER A 75 11.61 44.90 -50.95
C SER A 75 11.80 44.60 -49.45
N ALA A 76 12.07 45.63 -48.65
CA ALA A 76 12.24 45.49 -47.21
C ALA A 76 10.93 45.07 -46.53
N VAL A 77 9.79 45.63 -46.94
CA VAL A 77 8.47 45.23 -46.42
C VAL A 77 8.18 43.77 -46.73
N VAL A 78 8.45 43.31 -47.95
CA VAL A 78 8.27 41.90 -48.34
C VAL A 78 9.17 40.98 -47.51
N ALA A 79 10.45 41.34 -47.34
CA ALA A 79 11.39 40.56 -46.56
C ALA A 79 10.98 40.46 -45.08
N ILE A 80 10.55 41.58 -44.48
CA ILE A 80 10.06 41.61 -43.09
C ILE A 80 8.81 40.74 -42.95
N TRP A 81 7.86 40.83 -43.89
CA TRP A 81 6.66 40.02 -43.88
C TRP A 81 6.98 38.52 -43.97
N GLN A 82 7.86 38.12 -44.89
CA GLN A 82 8.28 36.73 -45.03
C GLN A 82 8.96 36.21 -43.76
N ALA A 83 9.90 36.97 -43.20
CA ALA A 83 10.58 36.60 -41.97
C ALA A 83 9.60 36.49 -40.78
N ALA A 84 8.63 37.39 -40.68
CA ALA A 84 7.60 37.34 -39.65
C ALA A 84 6.69 36.10 -39.80
N GLN A 85 6.31 35.76 -41.03
CA GLN A 85 5.50 34.58 -41.32
C GLN A 85 6.25 33.28 -41.00
N GLU A 86 7.53 33.20 -41.35
CA GLU A 86 8.39 32.06 -41.01
C GLU A 86 8.51 31.91 -39.49
N ALA A 87 8.83 33.00 -38.77
CA ALA A 87 8.93 32.99 -37.31
C ALA A 87 7.60 32.59 -36.64
N ALA A 88 6.46 33.07 -37.15
CA ALA A 88 5.14 32.70 -36.62
C ALA A 88 4.81 31.23 -36.87
N ASN A 89 5.13 30.70 -38.06
CA ASN A 89 4.93 29.29 -38.39
C ASN A 89 5.85 28.37 -37.55
N ASP A 90 7.09 28.80 -37.29
CA ASP A 90 8.02 28.09 -36.42
C ASP A 90 7.53 28.05 -34.98
N ALA A 91 7.08 29.20 -34.46
CA ALA A 91 6.50 29.29 -33.13
C ALA A 91 5.25 28.41 -32.98
N LEU A 92 4.37 28.37 -34.00
CA LEU A 92 3.19 27.51 -34.00
C LEU A 92 3.57 26.04 -33.98
N ARG A 93 4.52 25.61 -34.82
CA ARG A 93 5.01 24.22 -34.86
C ARG A 93 5.64 23.82 -33.53
N ALA A 94 6.44 24.69 -32.93
CA ALA A 94 7.05 24.46 -31.63
C ALA A 94 5.99 24.33 -30.52
N ALA A 95 4.97 25.19 -30.52
CA ALA A 95 3.89 25.13 -29.55
C ALA A 95 3.04 23.85 -29.70
N GLN A 96 2.74 23.44 -30.94
CA GLN A 96 2.02 22.18 -31.21
C GLN A 96 2.82 20.97 -30.73
N ALA A 97 4.12 20.91 -31.04
CA ALA A 97 4.99 19.84 -30.58
C ALA A 97 5.10 19.79 -29.05
N GLY A 98 5.22 20.95 -28.38
CA GLY A 98 5.25 21.03 -26.93
C GLY A 98 3.94 20.54 -26.30
N TRP A 99 2.80 20.97 -26.83
CA TRP A 99 1.49 20.52 -26.36
C TRP A 99 1.26 19.02 -26.58
N GLU A 100 1.66 18.49 -27.74
CA GLU A 100 1.56 17.06 -28.03
C GLU A 100 2.46 16.23 -27.09
N ALA A 101 3.65 16.72 -26.77
CA ALA A 101 4.53 16.08 -25.78
C ALA A 101 3.91 16.08 -24.38
N GLU A 102 3.44 17.23 -23.90
CA GLU A 102 2.76 17.34 -22.59
C GLU A 102 1.52 16.44 -22.53
N ARG A 103 0.75 16.37 -23.62
CA ARG A 103 -0.43 15.50 -23.69
C ARG A 103 -0.05 14.03 -23.58
N GLN A 104 0.99 13.59 -24.29
CA GLN A 104 1.50 12.22 -24.23
C GLN A 104 2.04 11.88 -22.84
N GLU A 105 2.76 12.80 -22.20
CA GLU A 105 3.25 12.62 -20.83
C GLU A 105 2.09 12.51 -19.83
N ALA A 106 1.06 13.35 -19.96
CA ALA A 106 -0.12 13.30 -19.11
C ALA A 106 -0.91 12.00 -19.30
N GLU A 107 -1.08 11.53 -20.54
CA GLU A 107 -1.70 10.23 -20.85
C GLU A 107 -0.89 9.07 -20.26
N ALA A 108 0.44 9.09 -20.40
CA ALA A 108 1.33 8.08 -19.84
C ALA A 108 1.26 8.05 -18.30
N LEU A 109 1.28 9.21 -17.64
CA LEU A 109 1.15 9.30 -16.18
C LEU A 109 -0.23 8.82 -15.72
N SER A 110 -1.29 9.19 -16.44
CA SER A 110 -2.64 8.71 -16.15
C SER A 110 -2.74 7.19 -16.24
N GLN A 111 -2.11 6.57 -17.25
CA GLN A 111 -2.08 5.11 -17.38
C GLN A 111 -1.28 4.46 -16.25
N GLN A 112 -0.08 4.97 -15.94
CA GLN A 112 0.74 4.45 -14.85
C GLN A 112 0.02 4.52 -13.49
N MET A 113 -0.72 5.61 -13.23
CA MET A 113 -1.53 5.72 -12.02
C MET A 113 -2.67 4.71 -12.01
N ALA A 114 -3.38 4.53 -13.14
CA ALA A 114 -4.45 3.54 -13.24
C ALA A 114 -3.92 2.11 -12.97
N ASP A 115 -2.80 1.74 -13.61
CA ASP A 115 -2.15 0.44 -13.42
C ASP A 115 -1.71 0.23 -11.96
N ALA A 116 -1.16 1.28 -11.32
CA ALA A 116 -0.76 1.23 -9.92
C ALA A 116 -1.95 1.06 -8.97
N TYR A 117 -3.07 1.73 -9.24
CA TYR A 117 -4.29 1.56 -8.45
C TYR A 117 -4.90 0.18 -8.62
N GLU A 118 -4.89 -0.38 -9.83
CA GLU A 118 -5.36 -1.75 -10.08
C GLU A 118 -4.48 -2.78 -9.37
N ALA A 119 -3.15 -2.63 -9.44
CA ALA A 119 -2.22 -3.48 -8.71
C ALA A 119 -2.44 -3.40 -7.19
N GLN A 120 -2.61 -2.19 -6.65
CA GLN A 120 -2.89 -2.00 -5.22
C GLN A 120 -4.23 -2.61 -4.79
N ALA A 121 -5.27 -2.54 -5.64
CA ALA A 121 -6.56 -3.17 -5.36
C ALA A 121 -6.42 -4.70 -5.27
N LEU A 122 -5.69 -5.32 -6.20
CA LEU A 122 -5.42 -6.76 -6.18
C LEU A 122 -4.59 -7.18 -4.97
N GLU A 123 -3.57 -6.40 -4.59
CA GLU A 123 -2.79 -6.64 -3.38
C GLU A 123 -3.63 -6.55 -2.11
N LEU A 124 -4.56 -5.58 -2.05
CA LEU A 124 -5.48 -5.42 -0.92
C LEU A 124 -6.44 -6.61 -0.83
N GLU A 125 -7.03 -7.05 -1.93
CA GLU A 125 -7.89 -8.23 -1.98
C GLU A 125 -7.15 -9.49 -1.53
N ALA A 126 -5.91 -9.69 -2.00
CA ALA A 126 -5.07 -10.81 -1.59
C ALA A 126 -4.72 -10.77 -0.09
N ALA A 127 -4.39 -9.59 0.45
CA ALA A 127 -4.12 -9.40 1.86
C ALA A 127 -5.36 -9.68 2.73
N GLN A 128 -6.53 -9.20 2.30
CA GLN A 128 -7.80 -9.45 3.00
C GLN A 128 -8.17 -10.93 2.99
N ALA A 129 -8.01 -11.63 1.86
CA ALA A 129 -8.21 -13.07 1.78
C ALA A 129 -7.27 -13.81 2.74
N ARG A 130 -6.00 -13.40 2.80
CA ARG A 130 -5.03 -14.00 3.72
C ARG A 130 -5.36 -13.77 5.19
N ILE A 131 -5.86 -12.59 5.54
CA ILE A 131 -6.33 -12.29 6.90
C ILE A 131 -7.51 -13.21 7.26
N ALA A 132 -8.50 -13.34 6.38
CA ALA A 132 -9.66 -14.21 6.61
C ALA A 132 -9.27 -15.69 6.79
N GLU A 133 -8.30 -16.18 6.00
CA GLU A 133 -7.73 -17.52 6.17
C GLU A 133 -7.06 -17.69 7.54
N LEU A 134 -6.24 -16.72 7.94
CA LEU A 134 -5.52 -16.76 9.22
C LEU A 134 -6.48 -16.67 10.42
N ASP A 135 -7.52 -15.85 10.33
CA ASP A 135 -8.56 -15.77 11.37
C ASP A 135 -9.29 -17.10 11.52
N THR A 136 -9.63 -17.75 10.40
CA THR A 136 -10.26 -19.08 10.42
C THR A 136 -9.32 -20.12 11.05
N ALA A 137 -8.04 -20.13 10.66
CA ALA A 137 -7.04 -21.03 11.22
C ALA A 137 -6.83 -20.80 12.73
N MET A 138 -6.82 -19.54 13.17
CA MET A 138 -6.71 -19.17 14.58
C MET A 138 -7.90 -19.67 15.40
N GLN A 139 -9.13 -19.50 14.89
CA GLN A 139 -10.34 -20.00 15.56
C GLN A 139 -10.33 -21.54 15.66
N GLN A 140 -9.91 -22.23 14.60
CA GLN A 140 -9.75 -23.68 14.61
C GLN A 140 -8.69 -24.12 15.65
N ALA A 141 -7.52 -23.47 15.67
CA ALA A 141 -6.48 -23.76 16.65
C ALA A 141 -6.96 -23.51 18.09
N ALA A 142 -7.68 -22.42 18.34
CA ALA A 142 -8.24 -22.10 19.64
C ALA A 142 -9.25 -23.16 20.11
N SER A 143 -10.17 -23.58 19.23
CA SER A 143 -11.13 -24.65 19.55
C SER A 143 -10.45 -26.00 19.80
N ALA A 144 -9.42 -26.35 19.01
CA ALA A 144 -8.62 -27.54 19.23
C ALA A 144 -7.87 -27.50 20.58
N ALA A 145 -7.30 -26.35 20.96
CA ALA A 145 -6.62 -26.18 22.23
C ALA A 145 -7.57 -26.40 23.43
N VAL A 146 -8.80 -25.89 23.35
CA VAL A 146 -9.84 -26.13 24.37
C VAL A 146 -10.18 -27.62 24.44
N ALA A 147 -10.38 -28.28 23.29
CA ALA A 147 -10.69 -29.71 23.24
C ALA A 147 -9.55 -30.58 23.81
N HIS A 148 -8.29 -30.26 23.49
CA HIS A 148 -7.13 -30.94 24.03
C HIS A 148 -7.00 -30.75 25.55
N THR A 149 -7.29 -29.55 26.06
CA THR A 149 -7.28 -29.28 27.50
C THR A 149 -8.32 -30.15 28.22
N ALA A 150 -9.55 -30.20 27.69
CA ALA A 150 -10.60 -31.05 28.25
C ALA A 150 -10.24 -32.54 28.21
N ALA A 151 -9.66 -33.02 27.11
CA ALA A 151 -9.20 -34.41 26.99
C ALA A 151 -8.08 -34.73 27.99
N PHE A 152 -7.15 -33.79 28.20
CA PHE A 152 -6.07 -33.96 29.18
C PHE A 152 -6.61 -34.05 30.61
N ASP A 153 -7.56 -33.18 30.97
CA ASP A 153 -8.20 -33.20 32.28
C ASP A 153 -8.99 -34.50 32.52
N GLN A 154 -9.65 -35.03 31.49
CA GLN A 154 -10.31 -36.33 31.55
C GLN A 154 -9.30 -37.47 31.81
N VAL A 155 -8.25 -37.56 31.01
CA VAL A 155 -7.20 -38.60 31.19
C VAL A 155 -6.55 -38.49 32.57
N ARG A 156 -6.30 -37.27 33.05
CA ARG A 156 -5.76 -37.06 34.40
C ARG A 156 -6.71 -37.59 35.48
N THR A 157 -8.01 -37.39 35.32
CA THR A 157 -9.03 -37.87 36.25
C THR A 157 -9.10 -39.40 36.25
N GLU A 158 -9.11 -40.02 35.06
CA GLU A 158 -9.08 -41.47 34.90
C GLU A 158 -7.81 -42.09 35.52
N LEU A 159 -6.66 -41.44 35.36
CA LEU A 159 -5.40 -41.88 35.96
C LEU A 159 -5.46 -41.89 37.48
N VAL A 160 -6.04 -40.85 38.11
CA VAL A 160 -6.21 -40.79 39.56
C VAL A 160 -7.15 -41.89 40.05
N ASP A 161 -8.26 -42.15 39.36
CA ASP A 161 -9.18 -43.26 39.69
C ASP A 161 -8.45 -44.61 39.62
N LEU A 162 -7.71 -44.87 38.53
CA LEU A 162 -6.95 -46.09 38.36
C LEU A 162 -5.87 -46.27 39.44
N GLN A 163 -5.17 -45.19 39.81
CA GLN A 163 -4.19 -45.22 40.91
C GLN A 163 -4.85 -45.59 42.25
N GLN A 164 -6.03 -45.04 42.53
CA GLN A 164 -6.76 -45.36 43.77
C GLN A 164 -7.31 -46.79 43.79
N ARG A 165 -7.75 -47.30 42.63
CA ARG A 165 -8.17 -48.69 42.48
C ARG A 165 -6.98 -49.65 42.63
N ALA A 166 -5.82 -49.30 42.08
CA ALA A 166 -4.59 -50.06 42.23
C ALA A 166 -4.16 -50.14 43.70
N SER A 167 -4.10 -49.00 44.42
CA SER A 167 -3.72 -49.00 45.85
C SER A 167 -4.69 -49.80 46.72
N THR A 168 -5.99 -49.73 46.43
CA THR A 168 -7.02 -50.55 47.12
C THR A 168 -6.82 -52.04 46.83
N ALA A 169 -6.52 -52.42 45.59
CA ALA A 169 -6.26 -53.80 45.22
C ALA A 169 -4.98 -54.34 45.89
N GLU A 170 -3.92 -53.53 45.95
CA GLU A 170 -2.67 -53.86 46.65
C GLU A 170 -2.90 -54.06 48.15
N ALA A 171 -3.67 -53.19 48.81
CA ALA A 171 -4.02 -53.34 50.21
C ALA A 171 -4.78 -54.66 50.48
N ARG A 172 -5.80 -54.97 49.67
CA ARG A 172 -6.55 -56.24 49.77
C ARG A 172 -5.67 -57.46 49.53
N ALA A 173 -4.74 -57.38 48.57
CA ALA A 173 -3.79 -58.48 48.33
C ALA A 173 -2.87 -58.72 49.54
N SER A 174 -2.44 -57.65 50.23
CA SER A 174 -1.66 -57.75 51.46
C SER A 174 -2.46 -58.35 52.63
N GLU A 175 -3.72 -57.94 52.79
CA GLU A 175 -4.64 -58.51 53.79
C GLU A 175 -4.86 -60.01 53.55
N LEU A 176 -5.23 -60.40 52.32
CA LEU A 176 -5.43 -61.81 51.95
C LEU A 176 -4.17 -62.64 52.18
N ARG A 177 -2.98 -62.08 51.93
CA ARG A 177 -1.71 -62.77 52.20
C ARG A 177 -1.50 -62.99 53.70
N THR A 178 -1.81 -61.99 54.53
CA THR A 178 -1.74 -62.10 55.99
C THR A 178 -2.75 -63.13 56.52
N GLU A 179 -3.96 -63.15 55.98
CA GLU A 179 -4.99 -64.14 56.33
C GLU A 179 -4.58 -65.56 55.93
N LEU A 180 -3.98 -65.72 54.73
CA LEU A 180 -3.46 -67.00 54.26
C LEU A 180 -2.33 -67.51 55.17
N ASP A 181 -1.39 -66.65 55.55
CA ASP A 181 -0.30 -67.01 56.47
C ASP A 181 -0.85 -67.43 57.84
N ARG A 182 -1.85 -66.71 58.37
CA ARG A 182 -2.54 -67.10 59.61
C ARG A 182 -3.26 -68.45 59.47
N ALA A 183 -3.96 -68.67 58.36
CA ALA A 183 -4.64 -69.95 58.11
C ALA A 183 -3.64 -71.11 58.03
N HIS A 184 -2.47 -70.90 57.41
CA HIS A 184 -1.38 -71.88 57.38
C HIS A 184 -0.84 -72.19 58.78
N LEU A 185 -0.65 -71.19 59.64
CA LEU A 185 -0.23 -71.39 61.03
C LEU A 185 -1.25 -72.22 61.81
N ILE A 186 -2.53 -71.84 61.77
CA ILE A 186 -3.61 -72.59 62.44
C ILE A 186 -3.66 -74.03 61.92
N ALA A 187 -3.56 -74.24 60.60
CA ALA A 187 -3.55 -75.58 60.02
C ALA A 187 -2.32 -76.41 60.43
N ALA A 188 -1.17 -75.78 60.67
CA ALA A 188 0.02 -76.46 61.21
C ALA A 188 -0.17 -76.83 62.68
N GLU A 189 -0.70 -75.93 63.51
CA GLU A 189 -1.04 -76.18 64.92
C GLU A 189 -2.03 -77.34 65.07
N GLN A 190 -3.12 -77.34 64.29
CA GLN A 190 -4.11 -78.41 64.30
C GLN A 190 -3.51 -79.76 63.90
N ARG A 191 -2.60 -79.77 62.90
CA ARG A 191 -1.87 -80.99 62.51
C ARG A 191 -0.96 -81.50 63.63
N ASN A 192 -0.24 -80.61 64.30
CA ASN A 192 0.61 -80.96 65.43
C ASN A 192 -0.20 -81.51 66.61
N ALA A 193 -1.30 -80.84 66.99
CA ALA A 193 -2.20 -81.30 68.04
C ALA A 193 -2.84 -82.66 67.70
N ALA A 194 -3.26 -82.86 66.45
CA ALA A 194 -3.74 -84.16 65.99
C ALA A 194 -2.65 -85.24 66.01
N GLY A 195 -1.40 -84.89 65.70
CA GLY A 195 -0.24 -85.76 65.84
C GLY A 195 -0.02 -86.19 67.29
N GLN A 196 0.02 -85.24 68.22
CA GLN A 196 0.15 -85.49 69.66
C GLN A 196 -0.98 -86.37 70.19
N ALA A 197 -2.24 -86.07 69.85
CA ALA A 197 -3.38 -86.88 70.27
C ALA A 197 -3.30 -88.33 69.75
N ARG A 198 -2.77 -88.54 68.54
CA ARG A 198 -2.54 -89.88 67.99
C ARG A 198 -1.41 -90.61 68.72
N GLU A 199 -0.31 -89.93 69.04
CA GLU A 199 0.79 -90.48 69.84
C GLU A 199 0.32 -90.85 71.24
N ASP A 200 -0.41 -89.97 71.92
CA ASP A 200 -1.02 -90.23 73.23
C ASP A 200 -1.98 -91.43 73.17
N ALA A 201 -2.85 -91.49 72.16
CA ALA A 201 -3.74 -92.63 71.96
C ALA A 201 -2.99 -93.93 71.64
N ALA A 202 -1.84 -93.87 70.95
CA ALA A 202 -0.98 -95.03 70.71
C ALA A 202 -0.30 -95.47 72.02
N ASN A 203 0.22 -94.53 72.81
CA ASN A 203 0.82 -94.78 74.12
C ASN A 203 -0.18 -95.42 75.09
N LEU A 204 -1.41 -94.87 75.19
CA LEU A 204 -2.47 -95.43 76.01
C LEU A 204 -2.88 -96.84 75.55
N ARG A 205 -3.02 -97.07 74.24
CA ARG A 205 -3.26 -98.41 73.68
C ARG A 205 -2.14 -99.39 74.03
N GLY A 206 -0.88 -98.97 73.92
CA GLY A 206 0.27 -99.77 74.33
C GLY A 206 0.24 -100.13 75.82
N ARG A 207 -0.10 -99.17 76.69
CA ARG A 207 -0.27 -99.41 78.14
C ARG A 207 -1.41 -100.37 78.44
N LEU A 208 -2.55 -100.25 77.76
CA LEU A 208 -3.68 -101.18 77.90
C LEU A 208 -3.30 -102.59 77.46
N ALA A 209 -2.66 -102.75 76.30
CA ALA A 209 -2.19 -104.05 75.83
C ALA A 209 -1.18 -104.69 76.82
N ALA A 210 -0.29 -103.89 77.43
CA ALA A 210 0.61 -104.37 78.46
C ALA A 210 -0.15 -104.85 79.72
N LEU A 211 -1.14 -104.09 80.20
CA LEU A 211 -2.00 -104.49 81.33
C LEU A 211 -2.82 -105.76 81.03
N GLU A 212 -3.40 -105.85 79.83
CA GLU A 212 -4.11 -107.03 79.37
C GLU A 212 -3.19 -108.24 79.27
N SER A 213 -1.95 -108.09 78.80
CA SER A 213 -0.96 -109.19 78.76
C SER A 213 -0.55 -109.67 80.16
N VAL A 214 -0.52 -108.77 81.16
CA VAL A 214 -0.29 -109.12 82.58
C VAL A 214 -1.50 -109.84 83.16
N ALA A 215 -2.72 -109.44 82.80
CA ALA A 215 -3.95 -110.10 83.23
C ALA A 215 -4.20 -111.46 82.55
N THR A 216 -3.66 -111.68 81.34
CA THR A 216 -3.88 -112.88 80.52
C THR A 216 -2.68 -113.85 80.52
N SER A 217 -1.66 -113.62 81.36
CA SER A 217 -0.49 -114.51 81.45
C SER A 217 -0.78 -115.77 82.30
N PRO A 218 -0.70 -117.00 81.74
CA PRO A 218 -0.86 -118.25 82.50
C PRO A 218 0.46 -118.69 83.16
N ALA A 219 0.36 -119.24 84.37
CA ALA A 219 1.50 -119.75 85.13
C ALA A 219 2.01 -121.13 84.64
N SER A 220 3.29 -121.20 84.21
CA SER A 220 4.29 -122.32 84.31
C SER A 220 4.04 -123.66 83.54
N PRO A 221 5.03 -124.60 83.29
CA PRO A 221 6.27 -124.93 84.06
C PRO A 221 7.58 -125.49 83.36
N LYS A 222 8.69 -125.49 84.15
CA LYS A 222 9.82 -126.45 84.36
C LYS A 222 10.73 -127.08 83.25
N THR A 223 12.02 -126.66 83.26
CA THR A 223 13.33 -127.39 83.28
C THR A 223 13.64 -128.73 82.56
N GLY A 224 14.72 -128.73 81.74
CA GLY A 224 15.80 -129.77 81.58
C GLY A 224 15.56 -130.87 80.51
N GLN A 225 16.52 -131.40 79.71
CA GLN A 225 17.98 -131.59 79.84
C GLN A 225 18.67 -131.96 78.49
N ALA A 226 19.81 -131.30 78.23
CA ALA A 226 21.13 -131.71 77.69
C ALA A 226 21.42 -133.00 76.82
N LYS A 227 22.18 -132.77 75.71
CA LYS A 227 23.52 -133.36 75.32
C LYS A 227 23.59 -134.85 74.87
N PRO A 228 24.39 -135.26 73.83
CA PRO A 228 25.86 -135.53 73.90
C PRO A 228 26.63 -135.34 72.56
N ARG A 229 27.97 -135.42 72.35
CA ARG A 229 29.27 -135.48 73.05
C ARG A 229 30.31 -135.09 71.96
N GLY A 230 31.41 -134.39 72.25
CA GLY A 230 32.31 -133.86 71.20
C GLY A 230 33.13 -134.93 70.46
N ARG A 231 33.29 -134.78 69.13
CA ARG A 231 34.57 -134.70 68.36
C ARG A 231 34.45 -135.21 66.91
N GLY A 232 34.77 -134.33 65.96
CA GLY A 232 35.90 -134.45 65.02
C GLY A 232 36.54 -133.05 64.96
N ALA A 233 37.74 -132.82 65.50
CA ALA A 233 39.08 -132.96 64.88
C ALA A 233 39.19 -132.10 63.60
N SER A 234 39.99 -131.05 63.51
CA SER A 234 41.25 -130.66 64.17
C SER A 234 41.27 -129.21 64.67
#